data_AF-A0A6A6EEA0-F1
#
_entry.id   AF-A0A6A6EEA0-F1
#
_cell.length_a   1.000
_cell.length_b   1.000
_cell.length_c   1.000
_cell.angle_alpha   90.00
_cell.angle_beta   90.00
_cell.angle_gamma   90.00
#
_symmetry.space_group_name_H-M   'P 1'
#
loop_
_entity.id
_entity.type
_entity.pdbx_description
1 polymer ?
#
loop_
_entity_poly.entity_id
_entity_poly.type
_entity_poly.pdbx_seq_one_letter_code
_entity_poly.pdbx_strand_id
1 'polypeptide(L)'
;MICAAASFYVAASEDEKDRLKTKVIAANEEDRLHCEWQQKQALIPGTPEYKQLEEINNKIEAENAEYRRKHPGCGRKGLHNRKSPKQVFKHEIFTYTKGKGMNAIWYAENILKKHVFPYYEAIREENQGSWIYLTEDNVHLHQAARRYLRHTIHLHLIERCFGRLEGFINSYTVTSSSQMAKKKAE
;
A
#
# COMPACT_ATOMS: atom_id res chain seq x y z
N MET A 1 -1.04 -13.94 27.28
CA MET A 1 -0.55 -12.99 26.26
C MET A 1 -1.43 -11.75 26.35
N ILE A 2 -0.91 -10.65 26.90
CA ILE A 2 -1.69 -9.43 27.18
C ILE A 2 -1.45 -8.46 26.02
N CYS A 3 -2.39 -8.38 25.08
CA CYS A 3 -2.42 -7.31 24.08
C CYS A 3 -3.17 -6.11 24.67
N ALA A 4 -2.42 -5.16 25.24
CA ALA A 4 -2.95 -3.85 25.58
C ALA A 4 -3.04 -3.02 24.30
N ALA A 5 -4.22 -2.94 23.68
CA ALA A 5 -4.51 -1.96 22.65
C ALA A 5 -4.75 -0.59 23.33
N ALA A 6 -3.67 0.10 23.66
CA ALA A 6 -3.76 1.50 24.05
C ALA A 6 -3.96 2.33 22.78
N SER A 7 -5.16 2.89 22.61
CA SER A 7 -5.44 3.87 21.56
C SER A 7 -4.81 5.21 21.96
N PHE A 8 -3.50 5.33 21.73
CA PHE A 8 -2.80 6.59 21.94
C PHE A 8 -3.19 7.60 20.85
N TYR A 9 -4.02 8.57 21.22
CA TYR A 9 -4.17 9.80 20.45
C TYR A 9 -2.94 10.67 20.69
N VAL A 10 -1.92 10.51 19.85
CA VAL A 10 -0.81 11.48 19.82
C VAL A 10 -1.25 12.65 18.95
N ALA A 11 -1.71 13.72 19.59
CA ALA A 11 -1.87 14.99 18.91
C ALA A 11 -0.47 15.54 18.62
N ALA A 12 -0.05 15.49 17.35
CA ALA A 12 1.22 16.09 16.92
C ALA A 12 1.27 17.57 17.32
N SER A 13 2.42 18.05 17.81
CA SER A 13 2.62 19.47 18.08
C SER A 13 2.54 20.28 16.78
N GLU A 14 2.31 21.60 16.86
CA GLU A 14 2.31 22.44 15.64
C GLU A 14 3.66 22.39 14.91
N ASP A 15 4.77 22.39 15.64
CA ASP A 15 6.11 22.24 15.05
C ASP A 15 6.29 20.90 14.32
N GLU A 16 5.73 19.81 14.88
CA GLU A 16 5.77 18.49 14.24
C GLU A 16 4.89 18.46 12.99
N LYS A 17 3.73 19.13 13.01
CA LYS A 17 2.86 19.25 11.83
C LYS A 17 3.57 20.00 10.71
N ASP A 18 4.24 21.11 11.01
CA ASP A 18 4.94 21.89 9.99
C ASP A 18 6.15 21.13 9.44
N ARG A 19 6.91 20.43 10.29
CA ARG A 19 7.97 19.52 9.84
C ARG A 19 7.43 18.42 8.92
N LEU A 20 6.28 17.83 9.25
CA LEU A 20 5.67 16.80 8.41
C LEU A 20 5.17 17.36 7.08
N LYS A 21 4.61 18.57 7.04
CA LYS A 21 4.26 19.24 5.78
C LYS A 21 5.48 19.42 4.88
N THR A 22 6.60 19.90 5.42
CA THR A 22 7.84 20.06 4.64
C THR A 22 8.32 18.72 4.07
N LYS A 23 8.28 17.65 4.87
CA LYS A 23 8.63 16.30 4.40
C LYS A 23 7.71 15.78 3.31
N VAL A 24 6.41 16.07 3.40
CA VAL A 24 5.42 15.68 2.38
C VAL A 24 5.68 16.42 1.07
N ILE A 25 5.97 17.72 1.14
CA ILE A 25 6.32 18.51 -0.05
C ILE A 25 7.56 17.94 -0.73
N ALA A 26 8.61 17.66 0.03
CA ALA A 26 9.84 17.07 -0.51
C ALA A 26 9.61 15.67 -1.12
N ALA A 27 8.86 14.80 -0.42
CA ALA A 27 8.55 13.46 -0.91
C ALA A 27 7.65 13.47 -2.15
N ASN A 28 6.67 14.39 -2.22
CA ASN A 28 5.85 14.56 -3.41
C ASN A 28 6.70 15.01 -4.60
N GLU A 29 7.65 15.92 -4.38
CA GLU A 29 8.53 16.38 -5.44
C GLU A 29 9.45 15.25 -5.94
N GLU A 30 9.99 14.45 -5.03
CA GLU A 30 10.78 13.27 -5.38
C GLU A 30 9.97 12.23 -6.17
N ASP A 31 8.76 11.88 -5.72
CA ASP A 31 7.89 10.94 -6.44
C ASP A 31 7.43 11.53 -7.78
N ARG A 32 7.22 12.85 -7.89
CA ARG A 32 6.92 13.52 -9.17
C ARG A 32 8.07 13.33 -10.15
N LEU A 33 9.30 13.65 -9.74
CA LEU A 33 10.49 13.51 -10.58
C LEU A 33 10.73 12.05 -10.98
N HIS A 34 10.53 11.10 -10.05
CA HIS A 34 10.65 9.68 -10.33
C HIS A 34 9.59 9.21 -11.34
N CYS A 35 8.32 9.58 -11.15
CA CYS A 35 7.25 9.27 -12.09
C CYS A 35 7.53 9.87 -13.48
N GLU A 36 8.03 11.11 -13.55
CA GLU A 36 8.44 11.73 -14.82
C GLU A 36 9.59 10.99 -15.50
N TRP A 37 10.57 10.52 -14.73
CA TRP A 37 11.64 9.67 -15.25
C TRP A 37 11.08 8.34 -15.80
N GLN A 38 10.20 7.66 -15.06
CA GLN A 38 9.56 6.42 -15.52
C GLN A 38 8.74 6.62 -16.79
N GLN A 39 7.99 7.73 -16.87
CA GLN A 39 7.23 8.08 -18.08
C GLN A 39 8.15 8.26 -19.29
N LYS A 40 9.35 8.82 -19.12
CA LYS A 40 10.36 8.94 -20.19
C LYS A 40 10.96 7.58 -20.54
N GLN A 41 11.32 6.76 -19.56
CA GLN A 41 11.87 5.42 -19.81
C GLN A 41 10.88 4.52 -20.54
N ALA A 42 9.59 4.63 -20.22
CA ALA A 42 8.52 3.87 -20.86
C ALA A 42 8.35 4.15 -22.36
N LEU A 43 8.97 5.22 -22.88
CA LEU A 43 9.00 5.54 -24.32
C LEU A 43 10.20 4.92 -25.04
N ILE A 44 11.17 4.37 -24.29
CA ILE A 44 12.42 3.82 -24.84
C ILE A 44 12.29 2.30 -24.93
N PRO A 45 12.31 1.70 -26.13
CA PRO A 45 12.22 0.25 -26.29
C PRO A 45 13.29 -0.51 -25.50
N GLY A 46 12.88 -1.57 -24.82
CA GLY A 46 13.76 -2.47 -24.08
C GLY A 46 13.97 -2.12 -22.59
N THR A 47 13.56 -0.94 -22.14
CA THR A 47 13.57 -0.60 -20.70
C THR A 47 12.52 -1.42 -19.92
N PRO A 48 12.71 -1.62 -18.61
CA PRO A 48 11.70 -2.26 -17.76
C PRO A 48 10.34 -1.54 -17.81
N GLU A 49 10.35 -0.21 -17.81
CA GLU A 49 9.13 0.61 -17.86
C GLU A 49 8.41 0.47 -19.19
N TYR A 50 9.15 0.32 -20.30
CA TYR A 50 8.58 0.05 -21.62
C TYR A 50 7.90 -1.32 -21.64
N LYS A 51 8.58 -2.35 -21.12
CA LYS A 51 8.01 -3.71 -21.04
C LYS A 51 6.74 -3.72 -20.19
N GLN A 52 6.74 -3.04 -19.05
CA GLN A 52 5.55 -2.92 -18.20
C GLN A 52 4.39 -2.23 -18.94
N LEU A 53 4.65 -1.15 -19.67
CA LEU A 53 3.63 -0.46 -20.47
C LEU A 53 3.10 -1.35 -21.61
N GLU A 54 3.99 -2.11 -22.26
CA GLU A 54 3.65 -3.04 -23.33
C GLU A 54 2.80 -4.20 -22.81
N GLU A 55 3.17 -4.82 -21.69
CA GLU A 55 2.40 -5.88 -21.03
C GLU A 55 0.96 -5.44 -20.70
N ILE A 56 0.81 -4.24 -20.12
CA ILE A 56 -0.52 -3.67 -19.82
C ILE A 56 -1.34 -3.49 -21.11
N ASN A 57 -0.72 -2.95 -22.16
CA ASN A 57 -1.40 -2.70 -23.43
C ASN A 57 -1.75 -3.99 -24.17
N ASN A 58 -0.87 -4.99 -24.14
CA ASN A 58 -1.11 -6.31 -24.72
C ASN A 58 -2.27 -7.02 -24.02
N LYS A 59 -2.38 -6.89 -22.69
CA LYS A 59 -3.52 -7.41 -21.94
C LYS A 59 -4.84 -6.75 -22.37
N ILE A 60 -4.84 -5.42 -22.51
CA ILE A 60 -6.01 -4.67 -23.01
C ILE A 60 -6.40 -5.13 -24.42
N GLU A 61 -5.42 -5.36 -25.28
CA GLU A 61 -5.67 -5.86 -26.65
C GLU A 61 -6.26 -7.27 -26.66
N ALA A 62 -5.75 -8.17 -25.82
CA ALA A 62 -6.29 -9.51 -25.66
C ALA A 62 -7.74 -9.49 -25.14
N GLU A 63 -8.02 -8.70 -24.11
CA GLU A 63 -9.37 -8.52 -23.54
C GLU A 63 -10.34 -7.95 -24.59
N ASN A 64 -9.90 -6.94 -25.35
CA ASN A 64 -10.68 -6.36 -26.44
C ASN A 64 -10.94 -7.34 -27.58
N ALA A 65 -9.94 -8.16 -27.95
CA ALA A 65 -10.10 -9.18 -28.98
C ALA A 65 -11.11 -10.25 -28.55
N GLU A 66 -11.04 -10.69 -27.29
CA GLU A 66 -12.01 -11.62 -26.72
C GLU A 66 -13.42 -11.02 -26.68
N TYR A 67 -13.55 -9.75 -26.28
CA TYR A 67 -14.83 -9.06 -26.25
C TYR A 67 -15.47 -8.97 -27.64
N ARG A 68 -14.69 -8.60 -28.67
CA ARG A 68 -15.15 -8.57 -30.08
C ARG A 68 -15.59 -9.94 -30.57
N ARG A 69 -14.89 -11.01 -30.17
CA ARG A 69 -15.27 -12.40 -30.52
C ARG A 69 -16.62 -12.80 -29.92
N LYS A 70 -16.90 -12.36 -28.69
CA LYS A 70 -18.17 -12.65 -27.99
C LYS A 70 -19.34 -11.79 -28.48
N HIS A 71 -19.05 -10.59 -29.01
CA HIS A 71 -20.06 -9.62 -29.45
C HIS A 71 -19.81 -9.17 -30.90
N PRO A 72 -20.00 -10.05 -31.89
CA PRO A 72 -19.83 -9.68 -33.29
C PRO A 72 -20.80 -8.55 -33.67
N GLY A 73 -20.29 -7.51 -34.34
CA GLY A 73 -21.08 -6.34 -34.74
C GLY A 73 -21.23 -5.26 -33.67
N CYS A 74 -20.74 -5.46 -32.43
CA CYS A 74 -20.63 -4.35 -31.50
C CYS A 74 -19.53 -3.40 -31.99
N GLY A 75 -19.84 -2.10 -32.05
CA GLY A 75 -18.84 -1.08 -32.39
C GLY A 75 -17.80 -0.89 -31.27
N ARG A 76 -17.30 0.33 -31.10
CA ARG A 76 -16.29 0.64 -30.06
C ARG A 76 -16.82 0.56 -28.61
N LYS A 77 -18.12 0.35 -28.41
CA LYS A 77 -18.75 0.36 -27.08
C LYS A 77 -18.33 -0.88 -26.27
N GLY A 78 -17.68 -0.66 -25.14
CA GLY A 78 -17.16 -1.71 -24.25
C GLY A 78 -15.69 -2.07 -24.46
N LEU A 79 -15.01 -1.46 -25.44
CA LEU A 79 -13.57 -1.67 -25.65
C LEU A 79 -12.75 -0.70 -24.80
N HIS A 80 -11.65 -1.22 -24.24
CA HIS A 80 -10.68 -0.45 -23.47
C HIS A 80 -9.62 0.16 -24.39
N ASN A 81 -9.28 1.43 -24.18
CA ASN A 81 -8.19 2.07 -24.93
C ASN A 81 -6.82 1.68 -24.34
N ARG A 82 -5.81 1.63 -25.21
CA ARG A 82 -4.40 1.54 -24.79
C ARG A 82 -4.09 2.67 -23.80
N LYS A 83 -3.24 2.36 -22.82
CA LYS A 83 -2.75 3.28 -21.82
C LYS A 83 -1.49 3.98 -22.31
N SER A 84 -1.38 5.26 -21.99
CA SER A 84 -0.15 6.03 -22.19
C SER A 84 0.78 5.94 -20.97
N PRO A 85 2.08 6.27 -21.09
CA PRO A 85 2.99 6.32 -19.95
C PRO A 85 2.45 7.16 -18.78
N LYS A 86 1.84 8.32 -19.07
CA LYS A 86 1.24 9.20 -18.05
C LYS A 86 0.09 8.55 -17.28
N GLN A 87 -0.62 7.60 -17.91
CA GLN A 87 -1.73 6.88 -17.29
C GLN A 87 -1.26 5.68 -16.46
N VAL A 88 -0.11 5.09 -16.80
CA VAL A 88 0.48 3.96 -16.06
C VAL A 88 1.34 4.46 -14.90
N PHE A 89 2.28 5.37 -15.18
CA PHE A 89 3.21 5.95 -14.20
C PHE A 89 2.67 7.28 -13.68
N LYS A 90 1.51 7.22 -13.02
CA LYS A 90 0.82 8.40 -12.50
C LYS A 90 1.39 8.80 -11.14
N HIS A 91 1.79 10.07 -11.03
CA HIS A 91 2.10 10.70 -9.76
C HIS A 91 0.82 10.90 -8.95
N GLU A 92 0.79 10.38 -7.72
CA GLU A 92 -0.27 10.63 -6.74
C GLU A 92 0.23 11.68 -5.75
N ILE A 93 -0.47 12.81 -5.64
CA ILE A 93 -0.10 13.86 -4.68
C ILE A 93 -0.59 13.42 -3.30
N PHE A 94 0.34 13.22 -2.36
CA PHE A 94 -0.01 12.98 -0.97
C PHE A 94 -0.33 14.31 -0.27
N THR A 95 -1.47 14.38 0.40
CA THR A 95 -1.86 15.54 1.20
C THR A 95 -1.87 15.19 2.68
N TYR A 96 -1.32 16.09 3.50
CA TYR A 96 -1.51 16.01 4.94
C TYR A 96 -2.92 16.47 5.29
N THR A 97 -3.83 15.54 5.54
CA THR A 97 -5.20 15.87 5.94
C THR A 97 -5.31 16.08 7.46
N LYS A 98 -5.98 17.17 7.87
CA LYS A 98 -6.43 17.39 9.25
C LYS A 98 -7.69 16.55 9.48
N GLY A 99 -7.52 15.30 9.89
CA GLY A 99 -8.62 14.39 10.25
C GLY A 99 -8.65 14.04 11.73
N LYS A 100 -9.77 13.51 12.22
CA LYS A 100 -9.83 12.84 13.54
C LYS A 100 -9.16 11.46 13.42
N GLY A 101 -8.09 11.24 14.16
CA GLY A 101 -7.32 9.98 14.16
C GLY A 101 -5.85 10.17 13.82
N MET A 102 -5.09 9.08 13.83
CA MET A 102 -3.67 9.08 13.45
C MET A 102 -3.53 9.41 11.96
N ASN A 103 -2.61 10.31 11.60
CA ASN A 103 -2.36 10.69 10.20
C ASN A 103 -1.43 9.66 9.52
N ALA A 104 -1.71 9.30 8.27
CA ALA A 104 -0.94 8.27 7.55
C ALA A 104 0.55 8.61 7.40
N ILE A 105 0.86 9.88 7.14
CA ILE A 105 2.24 10.37 7.02
C ILE A 105 2.91 10.34 8.39
N TRP A 106 2.19 10.76 9.46
CA TRP A 106 2.73 10.66 10.82
C TRP A 106 3.04 9.21 11.18
N TYR A 107 2.12 8.28 10.90
CA TYR A 107 2.33 6.85 11.12
C TYR A 107 3.54 6.32 10.32
N ALA A 108 3.66 6.69 9.05
CA ALA A 108 4.79 6.29 8.21
C ALA A 108 6.14 6.79 8.74
N GLU A 109 6.22 8.07 9.10
CA GLU A 109 7.46 8.71 9.54
C GLU A 109 7.84 8.37 10.97
N ASN A 110 6.88 8.32 11.88
CA ASN A 110 7.14 8.18 13.31
C ASN A 110 7.02 6.74 13.81
N ILE A 111 6.23 5.88 13.17
CA ILE A 111 6.09 4.48 13.58
C ILE A 111 6.85 3.57 12.64
N LEU A 112 6.53 3.61 11.34
CA LEU A 112 7.11 2.67 10.38
C LEU A 112 8.62 2.86 10.23
N LYS A 113 9.06 4.05 9.80
CA LYS A 113 10.48 4.33 9.56
C LYS A 113 11.34 4.26 10.83
N LYS A 114 10.83 4.73 11.97
CA LYS A 114 11.63 4.85 13.20
C LYS A 114 11.70 3.57 14.03
N HIS A 115 10.64 2.76 14.06
CA HIS A 115 10.53 1.65 15.00
C HIS A 115 10.36 0.32 14.28
N VAL A 116 9.42 0.25 13.34
CA VAL A 116 9.03 -1.02 12.73
C VAL A 116 10.08 -1.51 11.73
N PHE A 117 10.57 -0.65 10.85
CA PHE A 117 11.55 -1.03 9.82
C PHE A 117 12.91 -1.45 10.40
N PRO A 118 13.51 -0.71 11.36
CA PRO A 118 14.76 -1.15 11.98
C PRO A 118 14.63 -2.50 12.69
N TYR A 119 13.50 -2.73 13.38
CA TYR A 119 13.24 -4.01 14.04
C TYR A 119 13.07 -5.16 13.03
N TYR A 120 12.32 -4.93 11.95
CA TYR A 120 12.15 -5.92 10.88
C TYR A 120 13.48 -6.30 10.24
N GLU A 121 14.33 -5.33 9.95
CA GLU A 121 15.65 -5.56 9.36
C GLU A 121 16.56 -6.36 10.30
N ALA A 122 16.59 -6.03 11.59
CA ALA A 122 17.36 -6.79 12.59
C ALA A 122 16.90 -8.26 12.66
N ILE A 123 15.58 -8.50 12.70
CA ILE A 123 15.03 -9.86 12.72
C ILE A 123 15.36 -10.61 11.42
N ARG A 124 15.36 -9.93 10.27
CA ARG A 124 15.74 -10.51 8.98
C ARG A 124 17.20 -10.91 8.93
N GLU A 125 18.09 -10.08 9.45
CA GLU A 125 19.52 -10.36 9.52
C GLU A 125 19.84 -11.53 10.44
N GLU A 126 19.12 -11.69 11.56
CA GLU A 126 19.30 -12.79 12.50
C GLU A 126 18.76 -14.14 11.97
N ASN A 127 17.76 -14.11 11.08
CA ASN A 127 17.05 -15.31 10.60
C ASN A 127 17.27 -15.52 9.09
N GLN A 128 18.54 -15.51 8.67
CA GLN A 128 18.91 -15.71 7.27
C GLN A 128 18.37 -17.06 6.73
N GLY A 129 17.74 -17.02 5.57
CA GLY A 129 17.12 -18.19 4.94
C GLY A 129 15.66 -18.44 5.36
N SER A 130 15.13 -17.69 6.33
CA SER A 130 13.72 -17.74 6.70
C SER A 130 12.90 -16.64 6.01
N TRP A 131 11.64 -16.96 5.68
CA TRP A 131 10.71 -15.97 5.15
C TRP A 131 10.10 -15.18 6.30
N ILE A 132 10.46 -13.91 6.40
CA ILE A 132 9.93 -12.99 7.43
C ILE A 132 8.97 -12.02 6.76
N TYR A 133 7.79 -11.90 7.34
CA TYR A 133 6.71 -11.09 6.81
C TYR A 133 6.27 -10.06 7.83
N LEU A 134 6.10 -8.82 7.39
CA LEU A 134 5.42 -7.80 8.16
C LEU A 134 3.95 -7.74 7.75
N THR A 135 3.07 -7.85 8.74
CA THR A 135 1.62 -7.87 8.53
C THR A 135 0.97 -6.68 9.20
N GLU A 136 0.13 -5.95 8.45
CA GLU A 136 -0.71 -4.88 8.95
C GLU A 136 -2.17 -5.14 8.59
N ASP A 137 -3.10 -4.64 9.41
CA ASP A 137 -4.51 -4.68 9.06
C ASP A 137 -4.84 -3.84 7.81
N ASN A 138 -6.03 -4.03 7.26
CA ASN A 138 -6.43 -3.43 5.98
C ASN A 138 -7.03 -2.01 6.15
N VAL A 139 -6.73 -1.31 7.24
CA VAL A 139 -7.24 0.05 7.46
C VAL A 139 -6.63 1.01 6.44
N HIS A 140 -7.46 1.96 5.96
CA HIS A 140 -7.07 2.95 4.96
C HIS A 140 -5.78 3.70 5.33
N LEU A 141 -5.58 3.94 6.63
CA LEU A 141 -4.38 4.54 7.20
C LEU A 141 -3.10 3.83 6.73
N HIS A 142 -3.04 2.51 6.85
CA HIS A 142 -1.87 1.72 6.47
C HIS A 142 -1.67 1.74 4.96
N GLN A 143 -2.75 1.63 4.18
CA GLN A 143 -2.65 1.72 2.72
C GLN A 143 -2.06 3.07 2.28
N ALA A 144 -2.54 4.18 2.87
CA ALA A 144 -2.04 5.51 2.57
C ALA A 144 -0.56 5.68 3.00
N ALA A 145 -0.20 5.19 4.18
CA ALA A 145 1.19 5.19 4.67
C ALA A 145 2.11 4.38 3.75
N ARG A 146 1.68 3.21 3.27
CA ARG A 146 2.45 2.38 2.33
C ARG A 146 2.67 3.07 0.99
N ARG A 147 1.65 3.74 0.46
CA ARG A 147 1.78 4.51 -0.78
C ARG A 147 2.77 5.67 -0.62
N TYR A 148 2.78 6.32 0.54
CA TYR A 148 3.78 7.35 0.86
C TYR A 148 5.19 6.76 0.94
N LEU A 149 5.33 5.52 1.44
CA LEU A 149 6.62 4.83 1.60
C LEU A 149 7.09 4.05 0.37
N ARG A 150 6.43 4.21 -0.80
CA ARG A 150 6.51 3.47 -2.09
C ARG A 150 7.82 2.73 -2.45
N HIS A 151 8.96 3.14 -1.92
CA HIS A 151 10.30 2.63 -2.24
C HIS A 151 10.99 1.87 -1.10
N THR A 152 10.37 1.74 0.09
CA THR A 152 11.14 1.36 1.28
C THR A 152 11.09 -0.14 1.58
N ILE A 153 9.92 -0.80 1.65
CA ILE A 153 9.83 -2.24 2.04
C ILE A 153 8.58 -2.93 1.45
N HIS A 154 8.69 -4.20 1.05
CA HIS A 154 7.56 -5.07 0.69
C HIS A 154 6.75 -5.49 1.93
N LEU A 155 5.66 -4.78 2.21
CA LEU A 155 4.72 -5.10 3.29
C LEU A 155 3.59 -6.01 2.76
N HIS A 156 3.28 -7.09 3.46
CA HIS A 156 2.21 -8.02 3.06
C HIS A 156 0.90 -7.71 3.79
N LEU A 157 -0.22 -7.79 3.06
CA LEU A 157 -1.57 -7.64 3.62
C LEU A 157 -1.90 -8.84 4.53
N ILE A 158 -2.40 -8.57 5.73
CA ILE A 158 -2.72 -9.58 6.75
C ILE A 158 -3.78 -10.61 6.30
N GLU A 159 -4.64 -10.27 5.34
CA GLU A 159 -5.71 -11.16 4.84
C GLU A 159 -5.16 -12.45 4.21
N ARG A 160 -3.96 -12.42 3.59
CA ARG A 160 -3.31 -13.64 3.08
C ARG A 160 -2.75 -14.54 4.18
N CYS A 161 -2.45 -13.98 5.36
CA CYS A 161 -1.94 -14.75 6.50
C CYS A 161 -3.08 -15.47 7.24
N PHE A 162 -4.27 -14.86 7.32
CA PHE A 162 -5.42 -15.48 7.98
C PHE A 162 -5.98 -16.70 7.23
N GLY A 163 -5.96 -16.74 5.90
CA GLY A 163 -6.42 -17.92 5.14
C GLY A 163 -5.60 -19.20 5.41
N ARG A 164 -4.32 -19.07 5.82
CA ARG A 164 -3.49 -20.21 6.28
C ARG A 164 -3.72 -20.55 7.75
N LEU A 165 -4.11 -19.57 8.55
CA LEU A 165 -4.38 -19.72 9.99
C LEU A 165 -5.78 -20.31 10.26
N GLU A 166 -6.74 -20.16 9.35
CA GLU A 166 -8.10 -20.70 9.50
C GLU A 166 -8.12 -22.23 9.70
N GLY A 167 -7.21 -22.95 9.02
CA GLY A 167 -7.03 -24.40 9.23
C GLY A 167 -6.42 -24.78 10.58
N PHE A 168 -5.75 -23.84 11.27
CA PHE A 168 -5.04 -24.05 12.54
C PHE A 168 -5.81 -23.51 13.75
N ILE A 169 -6.68 -22.50 13.56
CA ILE A 169 -7.42 -21.81 14.63
C ILE A 169 -8.75 -22.49 14.97
N ASN A 170 -9.27 -23.40 14.13
CA ASN A 170 -10.54 -24.09 14.41
C ASN A 170 -10.58 -24.88 15.74
N SER A 171 -9.44 -25.08 16.41
CA SER A 171 -9.37 -25.67 17.76
C SER A 171 -9.30 -24.65 18.90
N TYR A 172 -9.25 -23.35 18.64
CA TYR A 172 -9.12 -22.29 19.64
C TYR A 172 -10.26 -21.28 19.56
N THR A 173 -11.03 -21.18 20.65
CA THR A 173 -12.04 -20.14 20.80
C THR A 173 -11.35 -18.81 21.09
N VAL A 174 -11.15 -17.97 20.07
CA VAL A 174 -10.59 -16.63 20.24
C VAL A 174 -11.74 -15.63 20.36
N THR A 175 -12.07 -15.24 21.59
CA THR A 175 -12.96 -14.10 21.84
C THR A 175 -12.23 -12.79 21.52
N SER A 176 -12.80 -11.98 20.63
CA SER A 176 -12.23 -10.67 20.33
C SER A 176 -12.32 -9.75 21.56
N SER A 177 -11.39 -8.80 21.66
CA SER A 177 -11.40 -7.77 22.71
C SER A 177 -12.70 -6.95 22.72
N SER A 178 -13.35 -6.77 21.56
CA SER A 178 -14.66 -6.12 21.44
C SER A 178 -15.82 -6.97 21.99
N GLN A 179 -15.78 -8.30 21.83
CA GLN A 179 -16.77 -9.21 22.41
C GLN A 179 -16.61 -9.31 23.94
N MET A 180 -15.37 -9.29 24.43
CA MET A 180 -15.10 -9.24 25.87
C MET A 180 -15.53 -7.93 26.52
N ALA A 181 -15.38 -6.80 25.82
CA ALA A 181 -15.85 -5.50 26.31
C ALA A 181 -17.38 -5.45 26.42
N LYS A 182 -18.12 -6.03 25.46
CA LYS A 182 -19.59 -6.14 25.53
C LYS A 182 -20.07 -7.01 26.69
N LYS A 183 -19.44 -8.16 26.92
CA LYS A 183 -19.78 -9.06 28.04
C LYS A 183 -19.47 -8.50 29.43
N LYS A 184 -18.62 -7.47 29.54
CA LYS A 184 -18.33 -6.76 30.79
C LYS A 184 -19.24 -5.56 31.03
N ALA A 185 -20.04 -5.17 30.03
CA ALA A 185 -20.97 -4.07 30.11
C ALA A 185 -22.43 -4.52 30.34
N GLU A 186 -22.66 -5.85 30.39
CA GLU A 186 -23.86 -6.51 30.91
C GLU A 186 -23.59 -6.95 32.37
#